data_AF-A0A522D9L9-F1
#
_entry.id   AF-A0A522D9L9-F1
#
_cell.length_a   1.000
_cell.length_b   1.000
_cell.length_c   1.000
_cell.angle_alpha   90.00
_cell.angle_beta   90.00
_cell.angle_gamma   90.00
#
_symmetry.space_group_name_H-M   'P 1'
#
loop_
_entity.id
_entity.type
_entity.pdbx_description
1 polymer ?
#
loop_
_entity_poly.entity_id
_entity_poly.type
_entity_poly.pdbx_seq_one_letter_code
_entity_poly.pdbx_strand_id
1 'polypeptide(L)'
;MNSMDGYNLYPGIESGDLEGVTSAITEILVKFFGTGDVECQVELEKTSSLAIELEGIPLEQTDGISPEQISPGAETAKGKFHEIESQADYIVEGKVIISPARGKSIQSLKPGETFKVQLLNKDEISMRVAEVLKAVTEEGDILPIKGRLKAKIPDENAGTILYAYIAKNVLAKIIEEENVRIEVDTLRAEEEADDSSNKLSLYVALLAGLILFTVLLLLAIF
;
A
#
# COMPACT_ATOMS: atom_id res chain seq x y z
N MET A 1 -29.09 -12.86 18.47
CA MET A 1 -29.84 -12.20 17.40
C MET A 1 -29.01 -11.00 17.00
N ASN A 2 -28.41 -11.04 15.81
CA ASN A 2 -27.43 -10.04 15.36
C ASN A 2 -28.18 -8.74 14.99
N SER A 3 -27.81 -7.63 15.63
CA SER A 3 -28.53 -6.35 15.60
C SER A 3 -28.36 -5.53 14.30
N MET A 4 -27.94 -6.17 13.19
CA MET A 4 -27.59 -5.49 11.92
C MET A 4 -28.55 -5.83 10.77
N ASP A 5 -29.49 -6.75 10.96
CA ASP A 5 -30.53 -7.05 9.96
C ASP A 5 -31.51 -5.87 9.85
N GLY A 6 -31.22 -4.91 8.96
CA GLY A 6 -32.13 -3.80 8.67
C GLY A 6 -31.50 -2.54 8.07
N TYR A 7 -30.18 -2.36 8.18
CA TYR A 7 -29.50 -1.17 7.67
C TYR A 7 -28.87 -1.41 6.30
N ASN A 8 -29.71 -1.49 5.27
CA ASN A 8 -29.23 -1.54 3.90
C ASN A 8 -29.00 -0.11 3.37
N LEU A 9 -27.73 0.31 3.31
CA LEU A 9 -27.32 1.63 2.83
C LEU A 9 -27.17 1.70 1.31
N TYR A 10 -27.06 0.56 0.62
CA TYR A 10 -26.85 0.48 -0.83
C TYR A 10 -27.89 1.26 -1.66
N PRO A 11 -29.21 1.16 -1.42
CA PRO A 11 -30.18 1.92 -2.21
C PRO A 11 -30.04 3.43 -2.02
N GLY A 12 -29.69 3.91 -0.82
CA GLY A 12 -29.47 5.34 -0.55
C GLY A 12 -28.19 5.87 -1.20
N ILE A 13 -27.15 5.04 -1.25
CA ILE A 13 -25.90 5.33 -1.97
C ILE A 13 -26.13 5.41 -3.49
N GLU A 14 -26.91 4.48 -4.06
CA GLU A 14 -27.22 4.47 -5.49
C GLU A 14 -28.12 5.65 -5.91
N SER A 15 -29.04 6.08 -5.04
CA SER A 15 -29.92 7.22 -5.31
C SER A 15 -29.27 8.59 -5.03
N GLY A 16 -28.07 8.62 -4.46
CA GLY A 16 -27.38 9.85 -4.06
C GLY A 16 -28.00 10.56 -2.84
N ASP A 17 -28.77 9.84 -2.03
CA ASP A 17 -29.41 10.36 -0.83
C ASP A 17 -28.43 10.33 0.36
N LEU A 18 -27.51 11.29 0.38
CA LEU A 18 -26.46 11.39 1.40
C LEU A 18 -27.02 11.69 2.80
N GLU A 19 -28.18 12.35 2.88
CA GLU A 19 -28.83 12.69 4.15
C GLU A 19 -29.42 11.44 4.82
N GLY A 20 -30.06 10.57 4.03
CA GLY A 20 -30.52 9.25 4.47
C GLY A 20 -29.39 8.31 4.88
N VAL A 21 -28.30 8.26 4.10
CA VAL A 21 -27.11 7.44 4.41
C VAL A 21 -26.41 7.92 5.68
N THR A 22 -26.27 9.24 5.85
CA THR A 22 -25.67 9.84 7.06
C THR A 22 -26.50 9.51 8.29
N SER A 23 -27.83 9.68 8.23
CA SER A 23 -28.74 9.38 9.34
C SER A 23 -28.68 7.90 9.75
N ALA A 24 -28.62 6.99 8.77
CA ALA A 24 -28.53 5.56 9.02
C ALA A 24 -27.17 5.15 9.62
N ILE A 25 -26.06 5.75 9.18
CA ILE A 25 -24.73 5.52 9.78
C ILE A 25 -24.68 6.07 11.20
N THR A 26 -25.24 7.26 11.45
CA THR A 26 -25.36 7.81 12.81
C THR A 26 -26.15 6.88 13.72
N GLU A 27 -27.29 6.34 13.26
CA GLU A 27 -28.09 5.41 14.07
C GLU A 27 -27.33 4.10 14.38
N ILE A 28 -26.58 3.56 13.42
CA ILE A 28 -25.69 2.40 13.64
C ILE A 28 -24.66 2.73 14.72
N LEU A 29 -24.00 3.89 14.61
CA LEU A 29 -22.95 4.29 15.55
C LEU A 29 -23.50 4.54 16.96
N VAL A 30 -24.65 5.21 17.08
CA VAL A 30 -25.34 5.43 18.36
C VAL A 30 -25.73 4.10 19.01
N LYS A 31 -26.24 3.14 18.23
CA LYS A 31 -26.60 1.79 18.74
C LYS A 31 -25.38 0.98 19.18
N PHE A 32 -24.26 1.07 18.46
CA PHE A 32 -23.05 0.31 18.78
C PHE A 32 -22.24 0.91 19.93
N PHE A 33 -22.08 2.23 19.96
CA PHE A 33 -21.24 2.91 20.94
C PHE A 33 -22.02 3.42 22.15
N GLY A 34 -23.35 3.30 22.15
CA GLY A 34 -24.21 3.66 23.29
C GLY A 34 -24.10 5.14 23.70
N THR A 35 -23.62 5.99 22.79
CA THR A 35 -23.32 7.40 23.04
C THR A 35 -24.42 8.27 22.43
N GLY A 36 -24.96 9.21 23.21
CA GLY A 36 -26.21 9.91 22.90
C GLY A 36 -26.12 11.04 21.88
N ASP A 37 -24.93 11.39 21.40
CA ASP A 37 -24.75 12.43 20.38
C ASP A 37 -23.51 12.10 19.54
N VAL A 38 -23.72 11.73 18.28
CA VAL A 38 -22.65 11.46 17.30
C VAL A 38 -22.94 12.28 16.06
N GLU A 39 -22.13 13.29 15.81
CA GLU A 39 -22.20 14.10 14.59
C GLU A 39 -21.42 13.37 13.49
N CYS A 40 -22.14 12.89 12.46
CA CYS A 40 -21.53 12.24 11.31
C CYS A 40 -21.80 13.05 10.05
N GLN A 41 -20.82 13.10 9.17
CA GLN A 41 -20.95 13.65 7.83
C GLN A 41 -20.40 12.62 6.85
N VAL A 42 -21.23 12.20 5.89
CA VAL A 42 -20.84 11.23 4.85
C VAL A 42 -20.62 11.98 3.55
N GLU A 43 -19.44 11.82 2.98
CA GLU A 43 -19.10 12.33 1.65
C GLU A 43 -18.88 11.15 0.69
N LEU A 44 -19.38 11.28 -0.54
CA LEU A 44 -19.33 10.22 -1.53
C LEU A 44 -18.48 10.64 -2.72
N GLU A 45 -17.32 10.00 -2.87
CA GLU A 45 -16.40 10.24 -3.99
C GLU A 45 -16.40 9.05 -4.95
N LYS A 46 -16.41 9.34 -6.25
CA LYS A 46 -16.30 8.31 -7.29
C LYS A 46 -14.84 7.94 -7.49
N THR A 47 -14.40 6.91 -6.78
CA THR A 47 -13.07 6.32 -6.98
C THR A 47 -13.15 5.07 -7.88
N SER A 48 -12.05 4.76 -8.56
CA SER A 48 -11.93 3.52 -9.35
C SER A 48 -11.26 2.44 -8.51
N SER A 49 -11.53 1.17 -8.80
CA SER A 49 -10.87 0.04 -8.14
C SER A 49 -9.33 0.12 -8.22
N LEU A 50 -8.81 0.72 -9.29
CA LEU A 50 -7.39 1.01 -9.46
C LEU A 50 -6.88 2.06 -8.47
N ALA A 51 -7.62 3.15 -8.27
CA ALA A 51 -7.25 4.21 -7.34
C ALA A 51 -7.28 3.69 -5.90
N ILE A 52 -8.29 2.89 -5.54
CA ILE A 52 -8.37 2.18 -4.27
C ILE A 52 -7.18 1.23 -4.07
N GLU A 53 -6.85 0.41 -5.08
CA GLU A 53 -5.73 -0.54 -4.99
C GLU A 53 -4.41 0.24 -4.86
N LEU A 54 -4.23 1.35 -5.59
CA LEU A 54 -3.05 2.22 -5.54
C LEU A 54 -2.88 2.92 -4.18
N GLU A 55 -3.97 3.38 -3.57
CA GLU A 55 -4.00 4.02 -2.24
C GLU A 55 -3.79 3.02 -1.09
N GLY A 56 -3.85 1.72 -1.39
CA GLY A 56 -3.57 0.68 -0.40
C GLY A 56 -4.70 0.46 0.60
N ILE A 57 -5.92 0.90 0.27
CA ILE A 57 -7.11 0.61 1.09
C ILE A 57 -7.43 -0.89 0.90
N PRO A 58 -7.43 -1.70 1.97
CA PRO A 58 -7.73 -3.12 1.88
C PRO A 58 -9.19 -3.31 1.48
N LEU A 59 -9.41 -3.89 0.30
CA LEU A 59 -10.73 -4.34 -0.12
C LEU A 59 -11.00 -5.70 0.55
N GLU A 60 -11.99 -5.77 1.44
CA GLU A 60 -12.51 -7.07 1.89
C GLU A 60 -13.18 -7.76 0.71
N GLN A 61 -12.58 -8.85 0.27
CA GLN A 61 -13.14 -9.75 -0.71
C GLN A 61 -14.27 -10.52 -0.01
N THR A 62 -15.52 -10.38 -0.45
CA THR A 62 -16.64 -11.12 0.14
C THR A 62 -16.36 -12.62 0.07
N ASP A 63 -16.21 -13.25 1.23
CA ASP A 63 -15.82 -14.64 1.38
C ASP A 63 -16.81 -15.60 0.71
N GLY A 64 -16.36 -16.17 -0.41
CA GLY A 64 -16.93 -17.39 -0.99
C GLY A 64 -16.03 -18.61 -0.85
N ILE A 65 -14.85 -18.51 -0.21
CA ILE A 65 -13.91 -19.63 -0.10
C ILE A 65 -13.15 -19.54 1.24
N SER A 66 -13.54 -20.38 2.19
CA SER A 66 -12.90 -20.50 3.51
C SER A 66 -11.42 -20.91 3.39
N PRO A 67 -10.47 -20.19 4.01
CA PRO A 67 -9.05 -20.47 3.91
C PRO A 67 -8.59 -21.46 4.98
N GLU A 68 -9.12 -22.69 4.96
CA GLU A 68 -8.54 -23.80 5.71
C GLU A 68 -8.41 -25.01 4.78
N GLN A 69 -7.19 -25.58 4.74
CA GLN A 69 -6.71 -26.69 3.90
C GLN A 69 -6.06 -26.31 2.57
N ILE A 70 -4.85 -25.74 2.58
CA ILE A 70 -3.94 -25.92 1.43
C ILE A 70 -2.50 -26.15 1.90
N SER A 71 -2.06 -27.40 1.77
CA SER A 71 -0.69 -27.80 1.47
C SER A 71 -0.73 -29.16 0.77
N PRO A 72 0.20 -29.48 -0.13
CA PRO A 72 0.40 -28.82 -1.43
C PRO A 72 0.23 -29.83 -2.58
N GLY A 73 -0.25 -29.37 -3.73
CA GLY A 73 -0.34 -30.18 -4.94
C GLY A 73 -0.07 -29.31 -6.15
N ALA A 74 0.92 -29.71 -6.96
CA ALA A 74 1.43 -29.02 -8.15
C ALA A 74 0.36 -28.65 -9.22
N GLU A 75 -0.87 -29.13 -9.07
CA GLU A 75 -2.00 -28.79 -9.94
C GLU A 75 -2.63 -27.42 -9.60
N THR A 76 -2.59 -26.99 -8.34
CA THR A 76 -3.13 -25.68 -7.91
C THR A 76 -2.23 -24.51 -8.33
N ALA A 77 -0.94 -24.76 -8.53
CA ALA A 77 0.00 -23.73 -9.00
C ALA A 77 -0.27 -23.34 -10.46
N LYS A 78 -0.55 -24.32 -11.34
CA LYS A 78 -0.87 -24.09 -12.77
C LYS A 78 -2.13 -23.26 -13.00
N GLY A 79 -3.19 -23.50 -12.22
CA GLY A 79 -4.40 -22.68 -12.29
C GLY A 79 -4.14 -21.23 -11.89
N LYS A 80 -3.38 -21.02 -10.80
CA LYS A 80 -3.01 -19.68 -10.33
C LYS A 80 -2.13 -18.92 -11.32
N PHE A 81 -1.20 -19.60 -12.00
CA PHE A 81 -0.41 -18.97 -13.07
C PHE A 81 -1.32 -18.42 -14.17
N HIS A 82 -2.23 -19.25 -14.70
CA HIS A 82 -3.08 -18.83 -15.80
C HIS A 82 -4.06 -17.70 -15.42
N GLU A 83 -4.56 -17.71 -14.18
CA GLU A 83 -5.45 -16.66 -13.67
C GLU A 83 -4.74 -15.31 -13.48
N ILE A 84 -3.48 -15.31 -13.07
CA ILE A 84 -2.68 -14.08 -12.93
C ILE A 84 -2.21 -13.58 -14.29
N GLU A 85 -1.75 -14.48 -15.15
CA GLU A 85 -1.28 -14.14 -16.49
C GLU A 85 -2.42 -13.60 -17.38
N SER A 86 -3.65 -14.08 -17.20
CA SER A 86 -4.84 -13.57 -17.93
C SER A 86 -5.32 -12.18 -17.49
N GLN A 87 -4.87 -11.69 -16.34
CA GLN A 87 -5.19 -10.34 -15.85
C GLN A 87 -4.23 -9.26 -16.40
N ALA A 88 -3.19 -9.67 -17.13
CA ALA A 88 -2.23 -8.75 -17.73
C ALA A 88 -2.29 -8.82 -19.26
N ASP A 89 -2.16 -7.66 -19.89
CA ASP A 89 -2.04 -7.57 -21.35
C ASP A 89 -0.64 -8.01 -21.79
N TYR A 90 0.36 -7.77 -20.95
CA TYR A 90 1.76 -8.09 -21.23
C TYR A 90 2.50 -8.61 -20.01
N ILE A 91 3.41 -9.56 -20.24
CA ILE A 91 4.30 -10.13 -19.23
C ILE A 91 5.74 -9.92 -19.70
N VAL A 92 6.56 -9.32 -18.85
CA VAL A 92 7.98 -9.08 -19.11
C VAL A 92 8.84 -9.82 -18.09
N GLU A 93 10.03 -10.25 -18.51
CA GLU A 93 10.96 -10.92 -17.61
C GLU A 93 11.76 -9.90 -16.80
N GLY A 94 11.82 -10.12 -15.49
CA GLY A 94 12.55 -9.27 -14.57
C GLY A 94 13.33 -10.04 -13.51
N LYS A 95 14.24 -9.34 -12.85
CA LYS A 95 15.03 -9.82 -11.72
C LYS A 95 14.90 -8.86 -10.54
N VAL A 96 14.91 -9.38 -9.32
CA VAL A 96 14.93 -8.55 -8.11
C VAL A 96 16.32 -8.00 -7.81
N ILE A 97 16.38 -6.80 -7.24
CA ILE A 97 17.62 -6.26 -6.68
C ILE A 97 17.79 -6.77 -5.24
N ILE A 98 18.89 -7.47 -5.00
CA ILE A 98 19.21 -8.04 -3.69
C ILE A 98 19.72 -6.98 -2.71
N SER A 99 19.37 -7.12 -1.44
CA SER A 99 19.81 -6.29 -0.32
C SER A 99 20.15 -7.17 0.90
N PRO A 100 21.41 -7.62 1.04
CA PRO A 100 21.82 -8.51 2.11
C PRO A 100 21.67 -7.91 3.52
N ALA A 101 21.91 -6.61 3.65
CA ALA A 101 22.04 -5.93 4.94
C ALA A 101 20.68 -5.49 5.54
N ARG A 102 19.78 -4.93 4.72
CA ARG A 102 18.49 -4.35 5.18
C ARG A 102 17.27 -4.89 4.44
N GLY A 103 17.44 -5.93 3.62
CA GLY A 103 16.35 -6.50 2.83
C GLY A 103 15.46 -7.46 3.61
N LYS A 104 14.22 -7.58 3.15
CA LYS A 104 13.24 -8.57 3.58
C LYS A 104 13.35 -9.82 2.72
N SER A 105 13.16 -11.00 3.30
CA SER A 105 13.20 -12.27 2.55
C SER A 105 12.05 -12.34 1.53
N ILE A 106 12.33 -12.87 0.33
CA ILE A 106 11.29 -13.08 -0.69
C ILE A 106 10.13 -13.96 -0.19
N GLN A 107 10.39 -14.87 0.74
CA GLN A 107 9.37 -15.73 1.33
C GLN A 107 8.44 -14.98 2.28
N SER A 108 8.88 -13.89 2.91
CA SER A 108 8.03 -13.09 3.80
C SER A 108 7.36 -11.92 3.10
N LEU A 109 7.57 -11.76 1.79
CA LEU A 109 6.87 -10.75 0.99
C LEU A 109 5.37 -10.98 0.99
N LYS A 110 4.62 -9.88 1.15
CA LYS A 110 3.16 -9.82 1.12
C LYS A 110 2.68 -9.15 -0.17
N PRO A 111 1.55 -9.60 -0.75
CA PRO A 111 0.90 -8.87 -1.84
C PRO A 111 0.68 -7.41 -1.45
N GLY A 112 0.92 -6.50 -2.38
CA GLY A 112 0.84 -5.06 -2.19
C GLY A 112 2.15 -4.37 -1.83
N GLU A 113 3.19 -5.10 -1.40
CA GLU A 113 4.51 -4.52 -1.12
C GLU A 113 5.24 -4.10 -2.40
N THR A 114 5.94 -2.96 -2.36
CA THR A 114 6.68 -2.41 -3.51
C THR A 114 8.17 -2.69 -3.35
N PHE A 115 8.84 -3.07 -4.43
CA PHE A 115 10.28 -3.37 -4.44
C PHE A 115 10.90 -3.01 -5.79
N LYS A 116 12.24 -2.99 -5.87
CA LYS A 116 12.95 -2.68 -7.13
C LYS A 116 13.08 -3.92 -8.00
N VAL A 117 12.67 -3.78 -9.25
CA VAL A 117 12.73 -4.81 -10.31
C VAL A 117 13.62 -4.30 -11.44
N GLN A 118 14.56 -5.12 -11.85
CA GLN A 118 15.37 -4.90 -13.05
C GLN A 118 14.76 -5.67 -14.21
N LEU A 119 14.41 -5.00 -15.30
CA LEU A 119 13.99 -5.68 -16.53
C LEU A 119 15.21 -6.29 -17.22
N LEU A 120 15.09 -7.55 -17.66
CA LEU A 120 16.19 -8.29 -18.29
C LEU A 120 16.23 -8.07 -19.81
N ASN A 121 15.06 -8.00 -20.43
CA ASN A 121 14.93 -7.90 -21.89
C ASN A 121 14.60 -6.48 -22.31
N LYS A 122 15.21 -6.04 -23.43
CA LYS A 122 14.92 -4.75 -24.10
C LYS A 122 13.83 -4.90 -25.17
N ASP A 123 12.75 -5.59 -24.82
CA ASP A 123 11.59 -5.72 -25.70
C ASP A 123 10.90 -4.37 -25.88
N GLU A 124 10.12 -4.18 -26.96
CA GLU A 124 9.40 -2.93 -27.24
C GLU A 124 8.53 -2.48 -26.05
N ILE A 125 7.92 -3.43 -25.35
CA ILE A 125 7.10 -3.19 -24.15
C ILE A 125 7.97 -2.79 -22.97
N SER A 126 9.07 -3.50 -22.72
CA SER A 126 10.00 -3.20 -21.63
C SER A 126 10.63 -1.81 -21.78
N MET A 127 11.01 -1.45 -23.01
CA MET A 127 11.53 -0.13 -23.35
C MET A 127 10.46 0.95 -23.17
N ARG A 128 9.23 0.72 -23.66
CA ARG A 128 8.12 1.65 -23.46
C ARG A 128 7.80 1.87 -21.98
N VAL A 129 7.80 0.81 -21.18
CA VAL A 129 7.60 0.92 -19.72
C VAL A 129 8.74 1.70 -19.08
N ALA A 130 9.99 1.41 -19.44
CA ALA A 130 11.15 2.15 -18.93
C ALA A 130 11.11 3.64 -19.32
N GLU A 131 10.73 3.97 -20.56
CA GLU A 131 10.59 5.36 -21.03
C GLU A 131 9.50 6.12 -20.28
N VAL A 132 8.32 5.51 -20.11
CA VAL A 132 7.20 6.10 -19.35
C VAL A 132 7.61 6.38 -17.90
N LEU A 133 8.38 5.47 -17.30
CA LEU A 133 8.88 5.59 -15.94
C LEU A 133 10.17 6.42 -15.84
N LYS A 134 10.67 6.99 -16.95
CA LYS A 134 11.95 7.73 -17.03
C LYS A 134 13.13 6.95 -16.46
N ALA A 135 13.10 5.63 -16.61
CA ALA A 135 14.08 4.69 -16.13
C ALA A 135 15.00 4.21 -17.26
N VAL A 136 15.40 5.11 -18.15
CA VAL A 136 16.34 4.84 -19.25
C VAL A 136 17.53 5.77 -19.11
N THR A 137 18.75 5.22 -19.17
CA THR A 137 19.99 6.00 -19.15
C THR A 137 20.26 6.65 -20.51
N GLU A 138 21.18 7.62 -20.57
CA GLU A 138 21.63 8.22 -21.84
C GLU A 138 22.26 7.17 -22.80
N GLU A 139 22.70 6.04 -22.26
CA GLU A 139 23.28 4.90 -23.00
C GLU A 139 22.22 3.88 -23.47
N GLY A 140 20.94 4.11 -23.13
CA GLY A 140 19.83 3.23 -23.51
C GLY A 140 19.70 1.97 -22.65
N ASP A 141 20.22 1.99 -21.42
CA ASP A 141 20.03 0.92 -20.44
C ASP A 141 18.86 1.20 -19.51
N ILE A 142 18.13 0.14 -19.15
CA ILE A 142 16.96 0.22 -18.28
C ILE A 142 17.45 0.23 -16.82
N LEU A 143 17.10 1.28 -16.08
CA LEU A 143 17.34 1.38 -14.64
C LEU A 143 16.32 0.53 -13.86
N PRO A 144 16.63 0.12 -12.61
CA PRO A 144 15.68 -0.58 -11.77
C PRO A 144 14.39 0.24 -11.57
N ILE A 145 13.25 -0.38 -11.84
CA ILE A 145 11.92 0.22 -11.71
C ILE A 145 11.20 -0.27 -10.46
N LYS A 146 10.29 0.53 -9.93
CA LYS A 146 9.43 0.10 -8.81
C LYS A 146 8.37 -0.88 -9.33
N GLY A 147 8.34 -2.08 -8.75
CA GLY A 147 7.33 -3.09 -9.00
C GLY A 147 6.54 -3.40 -7.73
N ARG A 148 5.21 -3.48 -7.83
CA ARG A 148 4.34 -3.83 -6.70
C ARG A 148 3.94 -5.30 -6.77
N LEU A 149 4.16 -6.05 -5.69
CA LEU A 149 3.87 -7.47 -5.67
C LEU A 149 2.37 -7.72 -5.83
N LYS A 150 1.98 -8.45 -6.88
CA LYS A 150 0.61 -8.96 -7.02
C LYS A 150 0.47 -10.33 -6.39
N ALA A 151 1.40 -11.22 -6.72
CA ALA A 151 1.35 -12.60 -6.25
C ALA A 151 2.75 -13.18 -6.10
N LYS A 152 2.85 -14.14 -5.18
CA LYS A 152 4.03 -14.98 -4.97
C LYS A 152 3.58 -16.42 -5.04
N ILE A 153 4.18 -17.19 -5.94
CA ILE A 153 3.88 -18.60 -6.13
C ILE A 153 5.16 -19.40 -5.87
N PRO A 154 5.19 -20.28 -4.86
CA PRO A 154 6.27 -21.24 -4.71
C PRO A 154 6.18 -22.30 -5.82
N ASP A 155 7.30 -22.57 -6.48
CA ASP A 155 7.45 -23.60 -7.50
C ASP A 155 8.56 -24.57 -7.07
N GLU A 156 8.28 -25.87 -7.06
CA GLU A 156 9.24 -26.86 -6.54
C GLU A 156 10.48 -27.05 -7.45
N ASN A 157 10.42 -26.62 -8.72
CA ASN A 157 11.54 -26.74 -9.67
C ASN A 157 12.25 -25.41 -9.93
N ALA A 158 11.52 -24.29 -9.89
CA ALA A 158 12.04 -22.96 -10.21
C ALA A 158 12.19 -22.02 -8.99
N GLY A 159 11.95 -22.53 -7.78
CA GLY A 159 12.08 -21.77 -6.54
C GLY A 159 10.84 -20.94 -6.20
N THR A 160 10.93 -19.61 -6.26
CA THR A 160 9.80 -18.71 -6.00
C THR A 160 9.57 -17.80 -7.19
N ILE A 161 8.37 -17.86 -7.75
CA ILE A 161 7.93 -16.99 -8.84
C ILE A 161 7.16 -15.81 -8.24
N LEU A 162 7.61 -14.60 -8.54
CA LEU A 162 6.96 -13.36 -8.16
C LEU A 162 6.34 -12.72 -9.41
N TYR A 163 5.09 -12.29 -9.28
CA TYR A 163 4.43 -11.43 -10.25
C TYR A 163 4.29 -10.05 -9.64
N ALA A 164 4.85 -9.03 -10.30
CA ALA A 164 4.78 -7.65 -9.84
C ALA A 164 4.25 -6.72 -10.93
N TYR A 165 3.34 -5.82 -10.58
CA TYR A 165 2.92 -4.76 -11.48
C TYR A 165 4.01 -3.71 -11.61
N ILE A 166 4.42 -3.43 -12.84
CA ILE A 166 5.40 -2.39 -13.16
C ILE A 166 4.77 -1.23 -13.92
N ALA A 167 3.68 -1.49 -14.65
CA ALA A 167 2.89 -0.49 -15.35
C ALA A 167 1.45 -1.00 -15.50
N LYS A 168 0.56 -0.17 -16.07
CA LYS A 168 -0.83 -0.54 -16.34
C LYS A 168 -0.88 -1.79 -17.23
N ASN A 169 -1.50 -2.86 -16.72
CA ASN A 169 -1.65 -4.16 -17.39
C ASN A 169 -0.32 -4.83 -17.81
N VAL A 170 0.81 -4.42 -17.22
CA VAL A 170 2.11 -5.05 -17.45
C VAL A 170 2.61 -5.67 -16.16
N LEU A 171 2.81 -6.99 -16.19
CA LEU A 171 3.39 -7.76 -15.10
C LEU A 171 4.86 -8.07 -15.40
N ALA A 172 5.72 -7.87 -14.40
CA ALA A 172 7.04 -8.46 -14.36
C ALA A 172 6.94 -9.85 -13.73
N LYS A 173 7.35 -10.87 -14.49
CA LYS A 173 7.55 -12.24 -14.01
C LYS A 173 9.00 -12.37 -13.58
N ILE A 174 9.19 -12.73 -12.32
CA ILE A 174 10.50 -12.82 -11.69
C ILE A 174 10.62 -14.22 -11.11
N ILE A 175 11.64 -14.95 -11.54
CA ILE A 175 11.90 -16.32 -11.11
C ILE A 175 13.17 -16.27 -10.26
N GLU A 176 13.07 -16.67 -9.00
CA GLU A 176 14.20 -16.69 -8.08
C GLU A 176 14.34 -18.07 -7.45
N GLU A 177 15.48 -18.71 -7.71
CA GLU A 177 15.76 -20.07 -7.25
C GLU A 177 16.10 -20.09 -5.75
N GLU A 178 16.78 -19.04 -5.26
CA GLU A 178 17.27 -18.96 -3.89
C GLU A 178 16.44 -18.03 -3.02
N ASN A 179 16.44 -18.26 -1.71
CA ASN A 179 15.82 -17.33 -0.78
C ASN A 179 16.71 -16.09 -0.57
N VAL A 180 16.54 -15.08 -1.43
CA VAL A 180 17.27 -13.80 -1.32
C VAL A 180 16.51 -12.80 -0.45
N ARG A 181 17.23 -11.78 0.02
CA ARG A 181 16.68 -10.61 0.70
C ARG A 181 16.60 -9.46 -0.29
N ILE A 182 15.47 -8.76 -0.34
CA ILE A 182 15.24 -7.63 -1.24
C ILE A 182 14.85 -6.38 -0.45
N GLU A 183 15.25 -5.22 -0.95
CA GLU A 183 14.81 -3.94 -0.38
C GLU A 183 13.33 -3.73 -0.75
N VAL A 184 12.48 -3.69 0.27
CA VAL A 184 11.06 -3.39 0.12
C VAL A 184 10.88 -1.94 0.50
N ASP A 185 10.25 -1.18 -0.39
CA ASP A 185 9.79 0.18 -0.14
C ASP A 185 8.61 0.07 0.83
N THR A 186 8.92 0.08 2.13
CA THR A 186 7.87 0.09 3.13
C THR A 186 7.18 1.43 3.01
N LEU A 187 5.88 1.42 2.69
CA LEU A 187 4.94 2.46 3.10
C LEU A 187 4.82 2.44 4.64
N ARG A 188 5.94 2.51 5.36
CA ARG A 188 5.92 3.35 6.53
C ARG A 188 5.70 4.71 5.90
N ALA A 189 4.60 5.36 6.27
CA ALA A 189 4.68 6.79 6.43
C ALA A 189 6.10 7.04 6.97
N GLU A 190 6.93 7.68 6.17
CA GLU A 190 7.87 8.59 6.77
C GLU A 190 6.93 9.45 7.63
N GLU A 191 6.75 9.04 8.90
CA GLU A 191 6.84 9.97 9.99
C GLU A 191 8.13 10.69 9.65
N GLU A 192 8.01 11.74 8.85
CA GLU A 192 8.73 12.96 9.08
C GLU A 192 8.67 13.07 10.59
N ALA A 193 9.77 12.64 11.22
CA ALA A 193 10.08 13.00 12.58
C ALA A 193 10.19 14.51 12.47
N ASP A 194 9.03 15.15 12.55
CA ASP A 194 8.86 16.54 12.37
C ASP A 194 9.74 17.17 13.43
N ASP A 195 10.73 17.88 12.95
CA ASP A 195 11.61 18.77 13.69
C ASP A 195 10.79 19.90 14.37
N SER A 196 9.46 19.81 14.42
CA SER A 196 8.57 20.60 15.25
C SER A 196 8.78 20.40 16.74
N SER A 197 9.27 19.24 17.18
CA SER A 197 9.63 19.04 18.60
C SER A 197 10.78 19.97 19.04
N ASN A 198 11.77 20.18 18.15
CA ASN A 198 12.85 21.13 18.40
C ASN A 198 12.39 22.59 18.31
N LYS A 199 11.50 22.93 17.38
CA LYS A 199 10.98 24.31 17.27
C LYS A 199 10.15 24.70 18.48
N LEU A 200 9.27 23.82 18.96
CA LEU A 200 8.44 24.09 20.13
C LEU A 200 9.28 24.16 21.42
N SER A 201 10.27 23.27 21.57
CA SER A 201 11.29 23.33 22.62
C SER A 201 12.09 24.65 22.59
N LEU A 202 12.52 25.09 21.42
CA LEU A 202 13.23 26.36 21.22
C LEU A 202 12.38 27.57 21.62
N TYR A 203 11.10 27.60 21.23
CA TYR A 203 10.19 28.70 21.60
C TYR A 203 9.91 28.74 23.11
N VAL A 204 9.76 27.57 23.76
CA VAL A 204 9.56 27.49 25.21
C VAL A 204 10.82 27.94 25.97
N ALA A 205 12.00 27.53 25.52
CA ALA A 205 13.27 27.95 26.12
C ALA A 205 13.52 29.46 25.95
N LEU A 206 13.22 30.02 24.77
CA LEU A 206 13.32 31.45 24.51
C LEU A 206 12.38 32.26 25.41
N LEU A 207 11.12 31.82 25.55
CA LEU A 207 10.13 32.49 26.38
C LEU A 207 10.53 32.47 27.86
N ALA A 208 11.00 31.32 28.36
CA ALA A 208 11.48 31.18 29.74
C ALA A 208 12.70 32.08 30.01
N GLY A 209 13.63 32.17 29.05
CA GLY A 209 14.79 33.06 29.12
C GLY A 209 14.40 34.54 29.17
N LEU A 210 13.42 34.96 28.36
CA LEU A 210 12.93 36.33 28.35
C LEU A 210 12.29 36.70 29.70
N ILE A 211 11.46 35.82 30.25
CA ILE A 211 10.82 36.03 31.56
C ILE A 211 11.89 36.20 32.64
N LEU A 212 12.87 35.29 32.68
CA LEU A 212 13.94 35.35 33.68
C LEU A 212 14.79 36.63 33.55
N PHE A 213 15.06 37.06 32.32
CA PHE A 213 15.75 38.32 32.05
C PHE A 213 14.96 39.55 32.52
N THR A 214 13.64 39.57 32.29
CA THR A 214 12.79 40.67 32.78
C THR A 214 12.74 40.75 34.30
N VAL A 215 12.69 39.61 34.99
CA VAL A 215 12.72 39.56 36.46
C VAL A 215 14.07 40.06 37.00
N LEU A 216 15.18 39.67 36.37
CA LEU A 216 16.51 40.17 36.71
C LEU A 216 16.64 41.69 36.53
N LEU A 217 16.09 42.23 35.45
CA LEU A 217 16.08 43.68 35.23
C LEU A 217 15.26 44.42 36.28
N LEU A 218 14.09 43.89 36.66
CA LEU A 218 13.28 44.49 37.71
C LEU A 218 14.00 44.49 39.06
N LEU A 219 14.71 43.40 39.40
CA LEU A 219 15.54 43.33 40.62
C LEU A 219 16.80 44.19 40.57
N ALA A 220 17.30 44.55 39.40
CA ALA A 220 18.46 45.44 39.27
C ALA A 220 18.06 46.93 39.31
N ILE A 221 16.81 47.24 38.99
CA ILE A 221 16.26 48.60 38.98
C ILE A 221 15.65 48.97 40.35
N PHE A 222 15.09 48.01 41.09
CA PHE A 222 14.62 48.17 42.47
C PHE A 222 15.70 47.83 43.50
#